data_AF-A0A7Y3NVQ2-F1
#
_entry.id   AF-A0A7Y3NVQ2-F1
#
_cell.length_a   1.000
_cell.length_b   1.000
_cell.length_c   1.000
_cell.angle_alpha   90.00
_cell.angle_beta   90.00
_cell.angle_gamma   90.00
#
_symmetry.space_group_name_H-M   'P 1'
#
loop_
_entity.id
_entity.type
_entity.pdbx_description
1 polymer ?
#
loop_
_entity_poly.entity_id
_entity_poly.type
_entity_poly.pdbx_seq_one_letter_code
_entity_poly.pdbx_strand_id
1 'polypeptide(L)' 'MKESKPITKDPVCGMPVDEATAVHTRRDGKTFYFCSDNCLQKFISGPAGSKPKGKSGGCCG' A
#
# COMPACT_ATOMS: atom_id res chain seq x y z
N MET A 1 23.65 -3.01 13.96
CA MET A 1 23.09 -1.67 13.63
C MET A 1 21.63 -1.88 13.22
N LYS A 2 20.66 -1.26 13.90
CA LYS A 2 19.24 -1.40 13.52
C LYS A 2 18.86 -0.16 12.72
N GLU A 3 18.89 -0.35 11.41
CA GLU A 3 18.49 0.61 10.37
C GLU A 3 17.14 1.25 10.72
N SER A 4 17.18 2.54 11.03
CA SER A 4 16.01 3.38 11.30
C SER A 4 15.30 3.67 9.99
N LYS A 5 14.60 2.66 9.45
CA LYS A 5 13.88 2.79 8.18
C LYS A 5 12.77 3.82 8.29
N PRO A 6 12.73 4.82 7.39
CA PRO A 6 11.65 5.78 7.40
C PRO A 6 10.37 5.06 6.97
N ILE A 7 9.43 4.99 7.92
CA ILE A 7 8.12 4.40 7.70
C ILE A 7 7.23 5.47 7.11
N THR A 8 6.83 5.29 5.85
CA THR A 8 5.85 6.14 5.19
C THR A 8 4.49 5.46 5.22
N LYS A 9 3.40 6.23 5.07
CA LYS A 9 2.05 5.68 5.10
C LYS A 9 1.50 5.58 3.70
N ASP A 10 1.01 4.39 3.36
CA ASP A 10 0.31 4.16 2.09
C ASP A 10 -1.00 4.97 2.05
N PRO A 11 -1.23 5.85 1.06
CA PRO A 11 -2.44 6.67 0.96
C PRO A 11 -3.69 5.87 0.54
N VAL A 12 -3.53 4.62 0.08
CA VAL A 12 -4.61 3.73 -0.37
C VAL A 12 -5.16 2.89 0.79
N CYS A 13 -4.28 2.32 1.62
CA CYS A 13 -4.67 1.42 2.71
C CYS A 13 -4.37 1.96 4.11
N GLY A 14 -3.55 3.01 4.25
CA GLY A 14 -3.17 3.60 5.54
C GLY A 14 -2.15 2.78 6.33
N MET A 15 -1.62 1.68 5.79
CA MET A 15 -0.60 0.88 6.48
C MET A 15 0.78 1.55 6.45
N PRO A 16 1.59 1.37 7.51
CA PRO A 16 2.98 1.78 7.50
C PRO A 16 3.78 0.89 6.54
N VAL A 17 4.54 1.51 5.66
CA VAL A 17 5.37 0.87 4.65
C VAL A 17 6.77 1.42 4.74
N ASP A 18 7.71 0.59 4.37
CA ASP A 18 9.12 0.90 4.43
C ASP A 18 9.59 1.47 3.10
N GLU A 19 10.03 2.74 3.05
CA GLU A 19 10.41 3.39 1.79
C GLU A 19 11.50 2.65 1.00
N ALA A 20 12.38 1.89 1.67
CA ALA A 20 13.45 1.17 1.01
C ALA A 20 12.98 -0.12 0.30
N THR A 21 11.82 -0.66 0.67
CA THR A 21 11.23 -1.85 0.04
C THR A 21 9.86 -1.59 -0.59
N ALA A 22 9.30 -0.41 -0.38
CA ALA A 22 7.98 -0.04 -0.86
C ALA A 22 7.99 0.27 -2.34
N VAL A 23 6.83 0.06 -2.96
CA VAL A 23 6.60 0.43 -4.36
C VAL A 23 6.33 1.91 -4.41
N HIS A 24 7.05 2.64 -5.25
CA HIS A 24 6.82 4.08 -5.44
C HIS A 24 6.42 4.42 -6.88
N THR A 25 5.64 5.48 -7.06
CA THR A 25 5.34 6.03 -8.39
C THR A 25 5.42 7.54 -8.40
N ARG A 26 5.63 8.10 -9.59
CA ARG A 26 5.67 9.55 -9.80
C ARG A 26 4.39 10.00 -10.50
N ARG A 27 3.58 10.82 -9.85
CA ARG A 27 2.31 11.36 -10.37
C ARG A 27 2.25 12.86 -10.07
N ASP A 28 1.99 13.69 -11.07
CA ASP A 28 2.00 15.16 -10.91
C ASP A 28 3.30 15.72 -10.32
N GLY A 29 4.44 15.11 -10.67
CA GLY A 29 5.74 15.50 -10.12
C GLY A 29 5.98 15.12 -8.66
N LYS A 30 5.02 14.47 -8.00
CA LYS A 30 5.12 13.97 -6.62
C LYS A 30 5.39 12.47 -6.61
N THR A 31 6.26 12.02 -5.70
CA THR A 31 6.54 10.61 -5.46
C THR A 31 5.60 10.10 -4.36
N PHE A 32 4.84 9.04 -4.66
CA PHE A 32 3.97 8.36 -3.71
C PHE A 32 4.49 6.95 -3.45
N TYR A 33 4.34 6.48 -2.21
CA TYR A 33 4.81 5.17 -1.77
C TYR A 33 3.62 4.29 -1.37
N PHE A 34 3.73 3.01 -1.70
CA PHE A 34 2.68 2.01 -1.56
C PHE A 34 3.25 0.73 -0.97
N CYS A 35 2.45 0.04 -0.17
CA CYS A 35 2.88 -1.21 0.46
C CYS A 35 3.09 -2.34 -0.54
N SER A 36 2.47 -2.26 -1.72
CA SER A 36 2.50 -3.29 -2.76
C SER A 36 2.03 -2.73 -4.10
N ASP A 37 2.33 -3.45 -5.19
CA ASP A 37 1.88 -3.09 -6.55
C ASP A 37 0.35 -2.97 -6.62
N ASN A 38 -0.40 -3.81 -5.89
CA ASN A 38 -1.86 -3.71 -5.84
C ASN A 38 -2.37 -2.35 -5.34
N CYS A 39 -1.71 -1.72 -4.35
CA CYS A 39 -2.06 -0.38 -3.91
C CYS A 39 -1.70 0.67 -4.97
N LEU A 40 -0.54 0.54 -5.61
CA LEU A 40 -0.15 1.38 -6.74
C LEU A 40 -1.18 1.30 -7.88
N GLN A 41 -1.56 0.10 -8.31
CA GLN A 41 -2.54 -0.14 -9.38
C GLN A 41 -3.88 0.52 -9.05
N LYS A 42 -4.34 0.42 -7.80
CA LYS A 42 -5.57 1.10 -7.34
C LYS A 42 -5.44 2.62 -7.32
N PHE A 43 -4.24 3.13 -7.07
CA PHE A 43 -3.96 4.56 -7.13
C PHE A 43 -3.95 5.11 -8.56
N ILE A 44 -3.35 4.37 -9.52
CA ILE A 44 -3.28 4.78 -10.93
C ILE A 44 -4.57 4.49 -11.72
N SER A 45 -5.28 3.40 -11.40
CA SER A 45 -6.48 2.95 -12.11
C SER A 45 -7.74 3.75 -11.76
N GLY A 46 -7.64 4.73 -10.86
CA GLY A 46 -8.77 5.53 -10.39
C GLY A 46 -9.68 4.77 -9.40
N PRO A 47 -10.66 5.46 -8.77
CA PRO A 47 -11.42 4.96 -7.62
C PRO A 47 -12.33 3.74 -7.88
N ALA A 48 -12.30 3.13 -9.07
CA ALA A 48 -13.06 1.94 -9.40
C ALA A 48 -12.43 0.67 -8.82
N GLY A 49 -12.48 0.49 -7.49
CA GLY A 49 -12.17 -0.83 -6.92
C GLY A 49 -11.67 -0.90 -5.48
N SER A 50 -11.75 0.17 -4.69
CA SER A 50 -11.48 0.08 -3.25
C SER A 50 -12.74 -0.23 -2.47
N LYS A 51 -13.19 -1.49 -2.48
CA LYS A 51 -13.98 -2.10 -1.40
C LYS A 51 -13.98 -3.63 -1.54
N PRO A 52 -14.12 -4.37 -0.42
CA PRO A 52 -13.00 -5.04 0.22
C PRO A 52 -13.18 -6.56 0.17
N LYS A 53 -12.09 -7.32 0.12
CA LYS A 53 -12.15 -8.78 0.27
C LYS A 53 -10.76 -9.26 0.71
N GLY A 54 -10.57 -10.02 1.76
CA GLY A 54 -11.50 -10.65 2.68
C GLY A 54 -10.68 -11.66 3.47
N LYS A 55 -10.82 -11.67 4.80
CA LYS A 55 -10.62 -12.93 5.52
C LYS A 55 -11.94 -13.68 5.44
N SER A 56 -12.04 -14.57 4.47
CA SER A 56 -12.99 -15.66 4.49
C SER A 56 -12.25 -16.93 4.94
N GLY A 57 -12.79 -17.59 5.98
CA GLY A 57 -12.47 -18.96 6.40
C GLY A 57 -11.50 -19.04 7.58
N GLY A 58 -11.78 -19.68 8.72
CA GLY A 58 -12.89 -20.56 9.12
C GLY A 58 -12.34 -21.61 10.09
N CYS A 59 -13.11 -22.07 11.10
CA CYS A 59 -13.15 -23.46 11.59
C CYS A 59 -13.85 -23.60 12.98
N CYS A 60 -14.85 -24.50 13.03
CA CYS A 60 -15.24 -25.40 14.13
C CYS A 60 -16.06 -24.89 15.34
N GLY A 61 -17.19 -25.56 15.59
CA GLY A 61 -17.80 -25.71 16.92
C GLY A 61 -19.31 -25.59 16.95
#